data_AF-A0A2B4RRP9-F1
#
_entry.id   AF-A0A2B4RRP9-F1
#
_cell.length_a   1.000
_cell.length_b   1.000
_cell.length_c   1.000
_cell.angle_alpha   90.00
_cell.angle_beta   90.00
_cell.angle_gamma   90.00
#
_symmetry.space_group_name_H-M   'P 1'
#
loop_
_entity.id
_entity.type
_entity.pdbx_description
1 polymer ?
#
loop_
_entity_poly.entity_id
_entity_poly.type
_entity_poly.pdbx_seq_one_letter_code
_entity_poly.pdbx_strand_id
1 'polypeptide(L)'
;MAEARQALKQQKVSDSVKQVKMATTLPSLPSEVIEKIIAFLPLPDVCTCMLVCKEWKEMFSSEQFCKNYVLRHYNFDDEEEPSGHLNEWSDPDEWFHYWDDNEDNSNVWVFSNLPKRWKCGIVHLASYSLASDKQLKYKDFLQAVYILMRIKKAAEELELDCGAWANEGTGLVETCLFTWDKESLPTATDIISLYGFNPEMHKNPLERAGDGDQDTDDERSDNEEEGGCVRWKSLSTSYDVDVQKAHAFFDWWKKIFSPYVQYGIGCEAMNPVPCFILANLAPGWVGGVLSSLALT
;
A
#
# COMPACT_ATOMS: atom_id res chain seq x y z
N MET A 1 -87.79 -30.71 13.90
CA MET A 1 -86.60 -29.88 14.18
C MET A 1 -85.47 -30.81 14.56
N ALA A 2 -84.35 -30.65 13.86
CA ALA A 2 -82.99 -31.00 14.25
C ALA A 2 -82.77 -32.38 14.90
N GLU A 3 -82.40 -33.36 14.08
CA GLU A 3 -81.43 -34.38 14.49
C GLU A 3 -80.75 -35.01 13.29
N ALA A 4 -79.56 -35.54 13.54
CA ALA A 4 -78.71 -36.33 12.64
C ALA A 4 -77.83 -35.56 11.65
N ARG A 5 -76.77 -34.96 12.22
CA ARG A 5 -75.41 -35.09 11.68
C ARG A 5 -75.14 -36.56 11.30
N GLN A 6 -74.90 -36.85 10.03
CA GLN A 6 -73.78 -37.68 9.58
C GLN A 6 -73.80 -37.88 8.07
N ALA A 7 -72.61 -37.68 7.48
CA ALA A 7 -72.11 -38.42 6.32
C ALA A 7 -72.79 -38.11 4.97
N LEU A 8 -72.12 -37.93 3.85
CA LEU A 8 -70.71 -37.96 3.46
C LEU A 8 -70.75 -37.58 1.97
N LYS A 9 -69.67 -36.98 1.46
CA LYS A 9 -69.26 -37.06 0.04
C LYS A 9 -70.26 -36.53 -1.00
N GLN A 10 -69.96 -35.35 -1.54
CA GLN A 10 -69.33 -35.24 -2.86
C GLN A 10 -69.11 -33.77 -3.21
N GLN A 11 -68.05 -33.53 -4.00
CA GLN A 11 -67.78 -32.29 -4.73
C GLN A 11 -67.36 -31.06 -3.90
N LYS A 12 -66.11 -31.11 -3.42
CA LYS A 12 -65.25 -29.93 -3.49
C LYS A 12 -64.09 -30.27 -4.42
N VAL A 13 -64.34 -30.04 -5.71
CA VAL A 13 -63.36 -30.12 -6.80
C VAL A 13 -62.66 -28.76 -6.91
N SER A 14 -61.34 -28.82 -7.06
CA SER A 14 -60.38 -27.80 -7.54
C SER A 14 -60.33 -26.47 -6.77
N ASP A 15 -59.22 -25.93 -6.32
CA ASP A 15 -57.85 -26.00 -6.83
C ASP A 15 -56.86 -26.04 -5.66
N SER A 16 -56.13 -27.14 -5.54
CA SER A 16 -54.86 -27.14 -4.81
C SER A 16 -53.75 -27.05 -5.83
N VAL A 17 -53.42 -25.82 -6.22
CA VAL A 17 -52.13 -25.50 -6.83
C VAL A 17 -51.08 -25.87 -5.80
N LYS A 18 -50.52 -27.07 -5.95
CA LYS A 18 -49.27 -27.43 -5.30
C LYS A 18 -48.22 -26.50 -5.89
N GLN A 19 -47.92 -25.42 -5.18
CA GLN A 19 -46.65 -24.72 -5.33
C GLN A 19 -45.56 -25.73 -5.02
N VAL A 20 -45.05 -26.38 -6.06
CA VAL A 20 -43.73 -26.99 -6.03
C VAL A 20 -42.78 -25.82 -5.88
N LYS A 21 -42.41 -25.50 -4.63
CA LYS A 21 -41.17 -24.77 -4.38
C LYS A 21 -40.06 -25.67 -4.95
N MET A 22 -39.70 -25.42 -6.20
CA MET A 22 -38.41 -25.80 -6.74
C MET A 22 -37.41 -25.01 -5.91
N ALA A 23 -37.05 -25.55 -4.74
CA ALA A 23 -35.80 -25.22 -4.11
C ALA A 23 -34.75 -25.76 -5.09
N THR A 24 -34.37 -24.92 -6.07
CA THR A 24 -33.06 -25.02 -6.69
C THR A 24 -32.06 -24.76 -5.58
N THR A 25 -31.86 -25.77 -4.74
CA THR A 25 -30.66 -25.88 -3.93
C THR A 25 -29.54 -26.01 -4.94
N LEU A 26 -28.94 -24.87 -5.31
CA LEU A 26 -27.58 -24.88 -5.82
C LEU A 26 -26.79 -25.82 -4.90
N PRO A 27 -26.08 -26.83 -5.42
CA PRO A 27 -25.27 -27.70 -4.59
C PRO A 27 -24.38 -26.80 -3.74
N SER A 28 -24.51 -26.88 -2.41
CA SER A 28 -23.65 -26.11 -1.52
C SER A 28 -22.22 -26.60 -1.74
N LEU A 29 -21.38 -25.76 -2.31
CA LEU A 29 -19.96 -26.06 -2.47
C LEU A 29 -19.33 -26.16 -1.08
N PRO A 30 -18.39 -27.10 -0.85
CA PRO A 30 -17.59 -27.11 0.37
C PRO A 30 -16.82 -25.79 0.53
N SER A 31 -16.63 -25.34 1.77
CA SER A 31 -15.92 -24.10 2.10
C SER A 31 -14.54 -24.03 1.48
N GLU A 32 -13.81 -25.16 1.45
CA GLU A 32 -12.47 -25.23 0.86
C GLU A 32 -12.48 -25.01 -0.65
N VAL A 33 -13.57 -25.37 -1.33
CA VAL A 33 -13.74 -25.11 -2.77
C VAL A 33 -14.07 -23.65 -2.99
N ILE A 34 -14.94 -23.07 -2.15
CA ILE A 34 -15.27 -21.64 -2.19
C ILE A 34 -14.01 -20.80 -1.98
N GLU A 35 -13.24 -21.06 -0.92
CA GLU A 35 -11.98 -20.34 -0.65
C GLU A 35 -11.02 -20.41 -1.84
N LYS A 36 -10.87 -21.59 -2.46
CA LYS A 36 -10.02 -21.75 -3.64
C LYS A 36 -10.50 -20.92 -4.82
N ILE A 37 -11.81 -20.86 -5.07
CA ILE A 37 -12.38 -20.04 -6.16
C ILE A 37 -12.14 -18.56 -5.86
N ILE A 38 -12.49 -18.12 -4.65
CA ILE A 38 -12.39 -16.71 -4.23
C ILE A 38 -10.93 -16.25 -4.18
N ALA A 39 -9.98 -17.13 -3.87
CA ALA A 39 -8.56 -16.82 -3.90
C ALA A 39 -8.00 -16.52 -5.30
N PHE A 40 -8.77 -16.68 -6.39
CA PHE A 40 -8.38 -16.21 -7.73
C PHE A 40 -8.89 -14.79 -8.04
N LEU A 41 -9.78 -14.25 -7.22
CA LEU A 41 -10.35 -12.93 -7.47
C LEU A 41 -9.39 -11.84 -6.97
N PRO A 42 -9.40 -10.64 -7.60
CA PRO A 42 -8.80 -9.44 -7.03
C PRO A 42 -9.39 -9.12 -5.65
N LEU A 43 -8.60 -8.49 -4.78
CA LEU A 43 -9.01 -8.23 -3.40
C LEU A 43 -10.33 -7.42 -3.28
N PRO A 44 -10.62 -6.41 -4.13
CA PRO A 44 -11.92 -5.72 -4.13
C PRO A 44 -13.11 -6.66 -4.34
N ASP A 45 -12.95 -7.67 -5.20
CA ASP A 45 -13.99 -8.64 -5.49
C ASP A 45 -14.14 -9.62 -4.33
N VAL A 46 -13.04 -10.01 -3.67
CA VAL A 46 -13.09 -10.77 -2.41
C VAL A 46 -13.85 -9.98 -1.35
N CYS A 47 -13.58 -8.70 -1.18
CA CYS A 47 -14.31 -7.83 -0.25
C CYS A 47 -15.80 -7.76 -0.59
N THR A 48 -16.16 -7.74 -1.88
CA THR A 48 -17.55 -7.81 -2.32
C THR A 48 -18.18 -9.15 -1.95
N CYS A 49 -17.46 -10.26 -2.10
CA CYS A 49 -17.92 -11.59 -1.67
C CYS A 49 -18.16 -11.66 -0.16
N MET A 50 -17.38 -10.96 0.67
CA MET A 50 -17.62 -10.87 2.11
C MET A 50 -18.96 -10.22 2.49
N LEU A 51 -19.60 -9.49 1.57
CA LEU A 51 -20.91 -8.87 1.79
C LEU A 51 -22.09 -9.80 1.45
N VAL A 52 -21.83 -10.96 0.85
CA VAL A 52 -22.87 -11.92 0.41
C VAL A 52 -23.60 -12.54 1.59
N CYS A 53 -22.86 -13.07 2.57
CA CYS A 53 -23.43 -13.67 3.77
C CYS A 53 -22.42 -13.70 4.94
N LYS A 54 -22.92 -13.99 6.15
CA LYS A 54 -22.08 -14.04 7.37
C LYS A 54 -20.98 -15.11 7.29
N GLU A 55 -21.32 -16.27 6.75
CA GLU A 55 -20.38 -17.39 6.59
C GLU A 55 -19.20 -17.01 5.71
N TRP A 56 -19.45 -16.36 4.57
CA TRP A 56 -18.40 -15.89 3.67
C TRP A 56 -17.55 -14.79 4.30
N LYS A 57 -18.19 -13.87 5.04
CA LYS A 57 -17.46 -12.86 5.80
C LYS A 57 -16.49 -13.50 6.80
N GLU A 58 -16.94 -14.48 7.58
CA GLU A 58 -16.12 -15.18 8.58
C GLU A 58 -14.97 -15.96 7.91
N MET A 59 -15.28 -16.67 6.81
CA MET A 59 -14.33 -17.45 6.03
C MET A 59 -13.19 -16.59 5.48
N PHE A 60 -13.51 -15.50 4.77
CA PHE A 60 -12.51 -14.65 4.12
C PHE A 60 -11.88 -13.61 5.06
N SER A 61 -12.42 -13.44 6.27
CA SER A 61 -11.74 -12.68 7.34
C SER A 61 -10.75 -13.52 8.14
N SER A 62 -10.70 -14.83 7.90
CA SER A 62 -9.85 -15.73 8.67
C SER A 62 -8.37 -15.47 8.37
N GLU A 63 -7.55 -15.60 9.40
CA GLU A 63 -6.09 -15.42 9.28
C GLU A 63 -5.48 -16.40 8.27
N GLN A 64 -6.00 -17.63 8.22
CA GLN A 64 -5.56 -18.65 7.29
C GLN A 64 -5.89 -18.27 5.84
N PHE A 65 -7.06 -17.71 5.59
CA PHE A 65 -7.43 -17.21 4.26
C PHE A 65 -6.52 -16.05 3.86
N CYS A 66 -6.34 -15.03 4.72
CA CYS A 66 -5.47 -13.88 4.42
C CYS A 66 -4.04 -14.32 4.11
N LYS A 67 -3.50 -15.27 4.89
CA LYS A 67 -2.19 -15.89 4.64
C LYS A 67 -2.11 -16.55 3.27
N ASN A 68 -3.06 -17.42 2.96
CA ASN A 68 -3.08 -18.13 1.68
C ASN A 68 -3.26 -17.17 0.51
N TYR A 69 -4.08 -16.13 0.69
CA TYR A 69 -4.31 -15.12 -0.33
C TYR A 69 -3.02 -14.33 -0.60
N VAL A 70 -2.37 -13.79 0.44
CA VAL A 70 -1.18 -12.94 0.26
C VAL A 70 -0.02 -13.72 -0.38
N LEU A 71 0.24 -14.95 0.08
CA LEU A 71 1.34 -15.78 -0.44
C LEU A 71 1.08 -16.34 -1.84
N ARG A 72 -0.18 -16.31 -2.30
CA ARG A 72 -0.56 -16.72 -3.65
C ARG A 72 -0.45 -15.58 -4.65
N HIS A 73 -0.79 -14.36 -4.23
CA HIS A 73 -0.88 -13.19 -5.11
C HIS A 73 0.42 -12.39 -5.19
N TYR A 74 1.28 -12.48 -4.18
CA TYR A 74 2.49 -11.68 -4.11
C TYR A 74 3.70 -12.56 -3.82
N ASN A 75 4.82 -12.22 -4.47
CA ASN A 75 6.10 -12.88 -4.24
C ASN A 75 6.91 -12.09 -3.20
N PHE A 76 7.15 -12.70 -2.04
CA PHE A 76 7.90 -12.13 -0.92
C PHE A 76 9.29 -12.75 -0.77
N ASP A 77 9.81 -13.43 -1.79
CA ASP A 77 11.22 -13.75 -1.86
C ASP A 77 11.99 -12.46 -2.14
N ASP A 78 13.17 -12.32 -1.53
CA ASP A 78 14.08 -11.21 -1.81
C ASP A 78 14.54 -11.28 -3.28
N GLU A 79 14.70 -10.13 -3.93
CA GLU A 79 15.40 -10.02 -5.20
C GLU A 79 16.86 -10.47 -5.04
N GLU A 80 17.39 -11.14 -6.08
CA GLU A 80 18.76 -11.61 -6.07
C GLU A 80 19.78 -10.46 -6.13
N GLU A 81 19.46 -9.42 -6.90
CA GLU A 81 20.28 -8.22 -7.10
C GLU A 81 19.42 -6.98 -6.87
N PRO A 82 19.98 -5.88 -6.31
CA PRO A 82 19.23 -4.65 -6.11
C PRO A 82 18.79 -4.04 -7.44
N SER A 83 17.64 -3.39 -7.42
CA SER A 83 17.05 -2.69 -8.57
C SER A 83 16.55 -1.31 -8.17
N GLY A 84 16.30 -0.44 -9.16
CA GLY A 84 15.86 0.95 -8.93
C GLY A 84 16.83 1.73 -8.05
N HIS A 85 16.30 2.50 -7.10
CA HIS A 85 17.11 3.34 -6.20
C HIS A 85 18.09 2.53 -5.36
N LEU A 86 17.73 1.30 -4.98
CA LEU A 86 18.64 0.44 -4.21
C LEU A 86 19.90 0.06 -4.99
N ASN A 87 19.81 -0.05 -6.32
CA ASN A 87 20.97 -0.33 -7.16
C ASN A 87 21.90 0.88 -7.18
N GLU A 88 21.35 2.07 -7.44
CA GLU A 88 22.09 3.33 -7.42
C GLU A 88 22.78 3.54 -6.06
N TRP A 89 22.05 3.38 -4.96
CA TRP A 89 22.59 3.56 -3.60
C TRP A 89 23.60 2.48 -3.17
N SER A 90 23.76 1.42 -3.94
CA SER A 90 24.72 0.35 -3.65
C SER A 90 26.12 0.60 -4.23
N ASP A 91 26.24 1.51 -5.20
CA ASP A 91 27.50 1.80 -5.88
C ASP A 91 27.86 3.29 -5.75
N PRO A 92 28.88 3.67 -4.97
CA PRO A 92 29.29 5.07 -4.81
C PRO A 92 29.77 5.75 -6.09
N ASP A 93 30.16 4.99 -7.11
CA ASP A 93 30.57 5.56 -8.39
C ASP A 93 29.35 6.09 -9.20
N GLU A 94 28.13 5.71 -8.82
CA GLU A 94 26.87 6.11 -9.48
C GLU A 94 26.28 7.42 -8.92
N TRP A 95 26.88 8.02 -7.89
CA TRP A 95 26.32 9.21 -7.24
C TRP A 95 27.34 10.15 -6.58
N PHE A 96 26.88 11.34 -6.18
CA PHE A 96 27.71 12.44 -5.69
C PHE A 96 27.54 12.66 -4.18
N HIS A 97 28.60 13.05 -3.48
CA HIS A 97 28.57 13.43 -2.07
C HIS A 97 29.22 14.79 -1.87
N TYR A 98 28.73 15.55 -0.88
CA TYR A 98 29.15 16.94 -0.63
C TYR A 98 30.26 17.06 0.42
N TRP A 99 30.88 15.95 0.81
CA TRP A 99 31.94 15.92 1.82
C TRP A 99 33.19 16.68 1.33
N ASP A 100 33.95 17.26 2.26
CA ASP A 100 35.16 18.01 1.94
C ASP A 100 36.22 17.06 1.34
N ASP A 101 36.96 17.48 0.31
CA ASP A 101 38.05 16.71 -0.31
C ASP A 101 39.13 16.24 0.70
N ASN A 102 39.17 16.84 1.89
CA ASN A 102 40.06 16.46 2.99
C ASN A 102 39.51 15.33 3.89
N GLU A 103 38.26 14.88 3.69
CA GLU A 103 37.63 13.79 4.42
C GLU A 103 37.91 12.42 3.78
N ASP A 104 37.75 11.35 4.57
CA ASP A 104 38.05 9.99 4.13
C ASP A 104 36.95 9.47 3.19
N ASN A 105 37.15 9.70 1.88
CA ASN A 105 36.25 9.26 0.82
C ASN A 105 36.32 7.74 0.54
N SER A 106 36.94 6.94 1.41
CA SER A 106 36.99 5.48 1.24
C SER A 106 35.71 4.76 1.68
N ASN A 107 34.77 5.45 2.33
CA ASN A 107 33.59 4.84 2.95
C ASN A 107 32.27 5.56 2.60
N VAL A 108 32.02 5.71 1.31
CA VAL A 108 30.84 6.41 0.76
C VAL A 108 29.71 5.40 0.54
N TRP A 109 28.89 5.13 1.57
CA TRP A 109 27.70 4.29 1.46
C TRP A 109 26.46 5.06 1.92
N VAL A 110 25.29 4.74 1.37
CA VAL A 110 24.02 5.33 1.81
C VAL A 110 23.49 4.63 3.07
N PHE A 111 23.52 3.29 3.04
CA PHE A 111 23.07 2.42 4.12
C PHE A 111 24.19 1.51 4.61
N SER A 112 24.30 1.34 5.92
CA SER A 112 25.25 0.41 6.55
C SER A 112 24.89 -1.04 6.24
N ASN A 113 23.60 -1.29 6.02
CA ASN A 113 23.07 -2.53 5.49
C ASN A 113 21.96 -2.18 4.50
N LEU A 114 22.22 -2.41 3.21
CA LEU A 114 21.31 -2.03 2.13
C LEU A 114 19.92 -2.66 2.36
N PRO A 115 18.83 -1.87 2.31
CA PRO A 115 17.48 -2.40 2.31
C PRO A 115 17.28 -3.40 1.18
N LYS A 116 16.30 -4.26 1.34
CA LYS A 116 16.01 -5.30 0.36
C LYS A 116 14.68 -5.05 -0.31
N ARG A 117 14.47 -5.69 -1.45
CA ARG A 117 13.22 -5.65 -2.18
C ARG A 117 12.65 -7.05 -2.30
N TRP A 118 11.39 -7.21 -1.95
CA TRP A 118 10.65 -8.41 -2.32
C TRP A 118 10.34 -8.38 -3.81
N LYS A 119 10.29 -9.54 -4.47
CA LYS A 119 9.96 -9.66 -5.90
C LYS A 119 8.59 -9.08 -6.31
N CYS A 120 7.70 -8.77 -5.36
CA CYS A 120 6.49 -7.98 -5.61
C CYS A 120 6.76 -6.47 -5.83
N GLY A 121 7.98 -6.00 -5.56
CA GLY A 121 8.46 -4.63 -5.75
C GLY A 121 8.40 -3.74 -4.50
N ILE A 122 8.16 -4.32 -3.31
CA ILE A 122 8.13 -3.57 -2.05
C ILE A 122 9.49 -3.63 -1.39
N VAL A 123 10.06 -2.46 -1.09
CA VAL A 123 11.30 -2.31 -0.31
C VAL A 123 11.00 -2.53 1.17
N HIS A 124 11.85 -3.29 1.86
CA HIS A 124 11.75 -3.55 3.29
C HIS A 124 13.11 -3.46 3.97
N LEU A 125 13.09 -3.39 5.30
CA LEU A 125 14.31 -3.32 6.10
C LEU A 125 15.19 -4.54 5.87
N ALA A 126 16.50 -4.32 5.80
CA ALA A 126 17.50 -5.39 5.61
C ALA A 126 17.47 -6.46 6.72
N SER A 127 17.06 -6.05 7.93
CA SER A 127 16.92 -6.91 9.11
C SER A 127 15.59 -7.67 9.17
N TYR A 128 14.62 -7.35 8.31
CA TYR A 128 13.30 -7.96 8.34
C TYR A 128 13.24 -9.19 7.43
N SER A 129 12.56 -10.24 7.90
CA SER A 129 12.20 -11.41 7.10
C SER A 129 10.81 -11.91 7.49
N LEU A 130 9.93 -11.98 6.49
CA LEU A 130 8.55 -12.45 6.65
C LEU A 130 8.47 -13.86 7.26
N ALA A 131 9.41 -14.75 6.92
CA ALA A 131 9.45 -16.13 7.41
C ALA A 131 9.78 -16.21 8.90
N SER A 132 10.47 -15.21 9.45
CA SER A 132 10.91 -15.16 10.85
C SER A 132 9.91 -14.44 11.76
N ASP A 133 8.95 -13.72 11.19
CA ASP A 133 7.98 -12.93 11.93
C ASP A 133 6.87 -13.81 12.53
N LYS A 134 6.99 -14.08 13.82
CA LYS A 134 6.03 -14.90 14.59
C LYS A 134 4.80 -14.13 15.02
N GLN A 135 4.81 -12.80 14.94
CA GLN A 135 3.72 -11.92 15.37
C GLN A 135 2.90 -11.38 14.18
N LEU A 136 3.33 -11.71 12.96
CA LEU A 136 2.67 -11.35 11.72
C LEU A 136 1.17 -11.67 11.74
N LYS A 137 0.38 -10.61 11.60
CA LYS A 137 -1.06 -10.69 11.31
C LYS A 137 -1.28 -10.49 9.83
N TYR A 138 -1.54 -11.57 9.12
CA TYR A 138 -1.73 -11.63 7.68
C TYR A 138 -2.88 -10.78 7.19
N LYS A 139 -3.93 -10.57 7.99
CA LYS A 139 -5.00 -9.63 7.63
C LYS A 139 -4.48 -8.20 7.51
N ASP A 140 -3.75 -7.73 8.52
CA ASP A 140 -3.19 -6.38 8.56
C ASP A 140 -2.09 -6.22 7.50
N PHE A 141 -1.23 -7.23 7.36
CA PHE A 141 -0.21 -7.27 6.31
C PHE A 141 -0.80 -7.24 4.90
N LEU A 142 -1.86 -8.03 4.63
CA LEU A 142 -2.54 -8.03 3.33
C LEU A 142 -3.13 -6.65 3.00
N GLN A 143 -3.69 -5.95 3.99
CA GLN A 143 -4.16 -4.58 3.82
C GLN A 143 -3.01 -3.64 3.41
N ALA A 144 -1.89 -3.67 4.13
CA ALA A 144 -0.73 -2.84 3.83
C ALA A 144 -0.16 -3.13 2.43
N VAL A 145 0.06 -4.42 2.11
CA VAL A 145 0.55 -4.85 0.79
C VAL A 145 -0.41 -4.40 -0.31
N TYR A 146 -1.72 -4.58 -0.14
CA TYR A 146 -2.69 -4.16 -1.15
C TYR A 146 -2.63 -2.65 -1.43
N ILE A 147 -2.52 -1.83 -0.38
CA ILE A 147 -2.36 -0.37 -0.53
C ILE A 147 -1.11 -0.06 -1.34
N LEU A 148 0.04 -0.64 -0.98
CA LEU A 148 1.31 -0.43 -1.69
C LEU A 148 1.25 -0.89 -3.15
N MET A 149 0.62 -2.03 -3.43
CA MET A 149 0.46 -2.51 -4.80
C MET A 149 -0.43 -1.59 -5.65
N ARG A 150 -1.42 -0.92 -5.04
CA ARG A 150 -2.17 0.14 -5.74
C ARG A 150 -1.33 1.38 -6.01
N ILE A 151 -0.47 1.76 -5.06
CA ILE A 151 0.47 2.88 -5.24
C ILE A 151 1.43 2.58 -6.38
N LYS A 152 2.07 1.41 -6.37
CA LYS A 152 2.99 0.97 -7.43
C LYS A 152 2.33 0.98 -8.81
N LYS A 153 1.11 0.41 -8.90
CA LYS A 153 0.35 0.43 -10.14
C LYS A 153 0.07 1.86 -10.62
N ALA A 154 -0.29 2.76 -9.71
CA ALA A 154 -0.50 4.16 -10.05
C ALA A 154 0.82 4.87 -10.42
N ALA A 155 1.94 4.52 -9.80
CA ALA A 155 3.26 5.03 -10.16
C ALA A 155 3.62 4.71 -11.61
N GLU A 156 3.30 3.50 -12.07
CA GLU A 156 3.48 3.08 -13.46
C GLU A 156 2.44 3.74 -14.40
N GLU A 157 1.15 3.72 -14.04
CA GLU A 157 0.07 4.20 -14.92
C GLU A 157 -0.02 5.74 -15.04
N LEU A 158 0.39 6.46 -14.00
CA LEU A 158 0.35 7.92 -13.92
C LEU A 158 1.75 8.54 -13.93
N GLU A 159 2.78 7.72 -14.17
CA GLU A 159 4.19 8.15 -14.21
C GLU A 159 4.51 9.05 -13.00
N LEU A 160 4.21 8.53 -11.81
CA LEU A 160 4.34 9.32 -10.59
C LEU A 160 5.81 9.64 -10.35
N ASP A 161 6.04 10.89 -10.00
CA ASP A 161 7.34 11.44 -9.72
C ASP A 161 7.31 12.18 -8.38
N CYS A 162 8.37 12.00 -7.58
CA CYS A 162 8.58 12.77 -6.37
C CYS A 162 9.51 13.95 -6.71
N GLY A 163 8.91 15.12 -6.93
CA GLY A 163 9.66 16.33 -7.23
C GLY A 163 10.46 16.82 -6.02
N ALA A 164 11.60 17.46 -6.29
CA ALA A 164 12.34 18.14 -5.23
C ALA A 164 11.52 19.34 -4.69
N TRP A 165 11.73 19.63 -3.41
CA TRP A 165 11.09 20.70 -2.65
C TRP A 165 11.40 22.08 -3.23
N ALA A 166 10.72 22.44 -4.32
CA ALA A 166 10.95 23.60 -5.18
C ALA A 166 12.16 23.50 -6.15
N ASN A 167 12.65 22.31 -6.51
CA ASN A 167 13.74 22.15 -7.50
C ASN A 167 13.46 21.05 -8.56
N GLU A 168 14.23 21.06 -9.66
CA GLU A 168 14.09 20.15 -10.81
C GLU A 168 14.64 18.74 -10.53
N GLY A 169 14.09 18.05 -9.53
CA GLY A 169 14.40 16.65 -9.27
C GLY A 169 13.37 15.73 -9.93
N THR A 170 13.84 14.68 -10.60
CA THR A 170 13.02 13.54 -11.03
C THR A 170 13.45 12.31 -10.25
N GLY A 171 12.53 11.65 -9.57
CA GLY A 171 12.75 10.44 -8.81
C GLY A 171 11.61 9.45 -9.01
N LEU A 172 11.93 8.31 -9.66
CA LEU A 172 10.99 7.19 -9.78
C LEU A 172 10.36 6.88 -8.42
N VAL A 173 9.07 6.56 -8.42
CA VAL A 173 8.36 6.25 -7.18
C VAL A 173 8.41 4.76 -6.92
N GLU A 174 8.99 4.41 -5.77
CA GLU A 174 9.00 3.05 -5.24
C GLU A 174 8.15 2.98 -3.97
N THR A 175 7.88 1.77 -3.51
CA THR A 175 7.11 1.56 -2.27
C THR A 175 7.94 0.89 -1.21
N CYS A 176 7.77 1.30 0.04
CA CYS A 176 8.44 0.68 1.18
C CYS A 176 7.46 0.27 2.28
N LEU A 177 7.84 -0.74 3.07
CA LEU A 177 7.07 -1.28 4.17
C LEU A 177 7.97 -1.75 5.31
N PHE A 178 7.58 -1.42 6.54
CA PHE A 178 8.25 -1.93 7.73
C PHE A 178 7.30 -2.02 8.93
N THR A 179 7.69 -2.86 9.88
CA THR A 179 6.95 -3.04 11.13
C THR A 179 7.08 -1.81 12.01
N TRP A 180 5.99 -1.37 12.61
CA TRP A 180 5.96 -0.21 13.47
C TRP A 180 4.91 -0.36 14.57
N ASP A 181 5.34 -0.37 15.82
CA ASP A 181 4.52 -0.69 17.00
C ASP A 181 4.13 0.53 17.83
N LYS A 182 4.66 1.71 17.51
CA LYS A 182 4.33 2.97 18.19
C LYS A 182 3.02 3.56 17.63
N GLU A 183 2.29 4.27 18.49
CA GLU A 183 1.03 4.93 18.09
C GLU A 183 1.26 6.13 17.14
N SER A 184 2.37 6.86 17.32
CA SER A 184 2.76 7.96 16.43
C SER A 184 3.46 7.45 15.19
N LEU A 185 3.44 8.21 14.10
CA LEU A 185 4.31 7.95 12.94
C LEU A 185 5.81 8.05 13.33
N PRO A 186 6.71 7.36 12.60
CA PRO A 186 8.15 7.42 12.86
C PRO A 186 8.69 8.82 12.67
N THR A 187 9.64 9.22 13.52
CA THR A 187 10.43 10.45 13.36
C THR A 187 11.57 10.25 12.36
N ALA A 188 12.22 11.32 11.89
CA ALA A 188 13.41 11.17 11.04
C ALA A 188 14.52 10.36 11.73
N THR A 189 14.72 10.55 13.04
CA THR A 189 15.68 9.75 13.84
C THR A 189 15.32 8.27 13.84
N ASP A 190 14.04 7.93 13.91
CA ASP A 190 13.59 6.53 13.81
C ASP A 190 13.92 5.96 12.42
N ILE A 191 13.63 6.70 11.35
CA ILE A 191 13.94 6.27 9.96
C ILE A 191 15.44 6.10 9.76
N ILE A 192 16.25 7.07 10.20
CA ILE A 192 17.71 7.03 10.15
C ILE A 192 18.24 5.76 10.81
N SER A 193 17.73 5.44 12.00
CA SER A 193 18.13 4.26 12.78
C SER A 193 17.65 2.95 12.14
N LEU A 194 16.40 2.88 11.71
CA LEU A 194 15.79 1.67 11.12
C LEU A 194 16.51 1.23 9.83
N TYR A 195 16.82 2.18 8.97
CA TYR A 195 17.48 1.93 7.69
C TYR A 195 19.01 1.93 7.83
N GLY A 196 19.55 2.39 8.96
CA GLY A 196 20.98 2.41 9.22
C GLY A 196 21.74 3.34 8.27
N PHE A 197 21.26 4.57 8.11
CA PHE A 197 21.86 5.57 7.23
C PHE A 197 23.28 5.98 7.65
N ASN A 198 24.06 6.45 6.69
CA ASN A 198 25.40 6.96 6.93
C ASN A 198 25.41 8.09 7.96
N PRO A 199 26.29 8.06 8.97
CA PRO A 199 26.42 9.12 9.97
C PRO A 199 26.46 10.53 9.39
N GLU A 200 27.08 10.72 8.23
CA GLU A 200 27.14 12.04 7.60
C GLU A 200 25.78 12.53 7.10
N MET A 201 24.86 11.61 6.79
CA MET A 201 23.48 11.92 6.35
C MET A 201 22.52 12.23 7.51
N HIS A 202 22.97 12.14 8.77
CA HIS A 202 22.09 12.35 9.94
C HIS A 202 21.81 13.83 10.22
N LYS A 203 22.60 14.73 9.62
CA LYS A 203 22.50 16.17 9.84
C LYS A 203 21.27 16.73 9.11
N ASN A 204 20.48 17.53 9.83
CA ASN A 204 19.37 18.33 9.30
C ASN A 204 18.45 17.59 8.31
N PRO A 205 17.80 16.47 8.71
CA PRO A 205 16.82 15.84 7.85
C PRO A 205 15.72 16.85 7.49
N LEU A 206 15.29 16.84 6.24
CA LEU A 206 14.15 17.62 5.82
C LEU A 206 12.89 16.93 6.31
N GLU A 207 12.02 17.64 7.02
CA GLU A 207 10.81 17.07 7.61
C GLU A 207 9.56 17.87 7.24
N ARG A 208 8.49 17.18 6.84
CA ARG A 208 7.13 17.72 6.78
C ARG A 208 6.18 16.73 7.41
N ALA A 209 5.42 17.19 8.39
CA ALA A 209 4.30 16.45 8.94
C ALA A 209 2.99 17.12 8.51
N GLY A 210 1.99 16.32 8.16
CA GLY A 210 0.64 16.80 7.87
C GLY A 210 -0.33 16.31 8.91
N ASP A 211 -0.86 17.24 9.72
CA ASP A 211 -2.05 17.00 10.53
C ASP A 211 -3.27 17.14 9.62
N GLY A 212 -4.13 16.13 9.60
CA GLY A 212 -5.32 16.12 8.74
C GLY A 212 -6.14 17.42 8.87
N ASP A 213 -6.63 17.90 7.72
CA ASP A 213 -7.56 19.04 7.56
C ASP A 213 -7.03 20.48 7.83
N GLN A 214 -5.72 20.71 7.93
CA GLN A 214 -5.15 22.08 7.80
C GLN A 214 -4.42 22.30 6.46
N ASP A 215 -4.98 21.80 5.36
CA ASP A 215 -4.81 22.48 4.09
C ASP A 215 -5.59 23.80 4.23
N THR A 216 -4.96 24.81 4.84
CA THR A 216 -5.40 26.20 4.68
C THR A 216 -5.52 26.43 3.18
N ASP A 217 -6.63 27.07 2.77
CA ASP A 217 -6.96 27.41 1.39
C ASP A 217 -5.87 28.25 0.65
N ASP A 218 -4.67 28.41 1.24
CA ASP A 218 -3.49 29.07 0.69
C ASP A 218 -2.57 28.13 -0.14
N GLU A 219 -2.81 26.80 -0.20
CA GLU A 219 -2.23 25.91 -1.24
C GLU A 219 -3.21 25.62 -2.41
N ARG A 220 -4.27 26.42 -2.57
CA ARG A 220 -5.20 26.37 -3.75
C ARG A 220 -4.71 27.13 -4.99
N SER A 221 -3.43 27.49 -5.07
CA SER A 221 -2.79 28.07 -6.25
C SER A 221 -1.36 27.55 -6.23
N ASP A 222 -0.96 26.61 -7.07
CA ASP A 222 -0.79 26.90 -8.49
C ASP A 222 -1.46 25.84 -9.40
N ASN A 223 -2.62 26.24 -9.92
CA ASN A 223 -3.27 25.72 -11.12
C ASN A 223 -3.55 24.21 -11.16
N GLU A 224 -4.63 23.80 -10.48
CA GLU A 224 -5.52 22.80 -11.05
C GLU A 224 -5.89 23.27 -12.48
N GLU A 225 -5.46 22.53 -13.50
CA GLU A 225 -5.78 22.67 -14.94
C GLU A 225 -4.79 23.41 -15.89
N GLU A 226 -3.81 24.22 -15.46
CA GLU A 226 -2.80 24.76 -16.40
C GLU A 226 -1.67 23.76 -16.68
N GLY A 227 -1.98 22.67 -17.39
CA GLY A 227 -0.96 21.85 -18.04
C GLY A 227 -1.23 20.34 -18.12
N GLY A 228 -2.20 19.80 -17.38
CA GLY A 228 -2.50 18.35 -17.39
C GLY A 228 -1.77 17.51 -16.32
N CYS A 229 -0.97 18.13 -15.45
CA CYS A 229 -0.31 17.48 -14.31
C CYS A 229 -1.18 17.61 -13.04
N VAL A 230 -1.34 16.55 -12.25
CA VAL A 230 -2.00 16.57 -10.93
C VAL A 230 -0.96 16.35 -9.84
N ARG A 231 -1.04 17.14 -8.75
CA ARG A 231 -0.05 17.10 -7.67
C ARG A 231 -0.68 16.96 -6.30
N TRP A 232 0.03 16.30 -5.40
CA TRP A 232 -0.22 16.31 -3.96
C TRP A 232 1.11 16.35 -3.21
N LYS A 233 1.39 17.48 -2.57
CA LYS A 233 2.68 17.74 -1.89
C LYS A 233 3.83 17.59 -2.89
N SER A 234 4.86 16.80 -2.60
CA SER A 234 5.97 16.56 -3.55
C SER A 234 5.64 15.51 -4.62
N LEU A 235 4.52 14.81 -4.53
CA LEU A 235 4.15 13.76 -5.48
C LEU A 235 3.34 14.37 -6.63
N SER A 236 3.74 14.08 -7.87
CA SER A 236 3.10 14.60 -9.07
C SER A 236 2.97 13.54 -10.16
N THR A 237 2.04 13.72 -11.09
CA THR A 237 1.97 12.92 -12.31
C THR A 237 2.79 13.54 -13.43
N SER A 238 3.07 12.78 -14.50
CA SER A 238 3.47 13.41 -15.76
C SER A 238 2.33 14.25 -16.37
N TYR A 239 2.65 15.06 -17.36
CA TYR A 239 1.70 15.97 -18.01
C TYR A 239 0.77 15.26 -19.02
N ASP A 240 1.13 14.06 -19.48
CA ASP A 240 0.44 13.34 -20.55
C ASP A 240 -0.55 12.27 -20.02
N VAL A 241 -0.84 12.29 -18.71
CA VAL A 241 -1.69 11.28 -18.06
C VAL A 241 -3.18 11.57 -18.17
N ASP A 242 -3.98 10.55 -17.87
CA ASP A 242 -5.42 10.71 -17.65
C ASP A 242 -5.67 11.45 -16.32
N VAL A 243 -5.94 12.75 -16.41
CA VAL A 243 -6.20 13.65 -15.26
C VAL A 243 -7.35 13.15 -14.38
N GLN A 244 -8.39 12.53 -14.95
CA GLN A 244 -9.50 12.00 -14.14
C GLN A 244 -9.05 10.81 -13.30
N LYS A 245 -8.24 9.91 -13.86
CA LYS A 245 -7.63 8.81 -13.09
C LYS A 245 -6.67 9.35 -12.03
N ALA A 246 -5.90 10.39 -12.35
CA ALA A 246 -5.00 11.02 -11.39
C ALA A 246 -5.75 11.61 -10.19
N HIS A 247 -6.82 12.37 -10.40
CA HIS A 247 -7.66 12.86 -9.31
C HIS A 247 -8.26 11.71 -8.49
N ALA A 248 -8.80 10.68 -9.15
CA ALA A 248 -9.35 9.53 -8.45
C ALA A 248 -8.30 8.80 -7.58
N PHE A 249 -7.05 8.74 -8.04
CA PHE A 249 -5.93 8.20 -7.26
C PHE A 249 -5.60 9.09 -6.06
N PHE A 250 -5.41 10.40 -6.26
CA PHE A 250 -5.06 11.31 -5.17
C PHE A 250 -6.17 11.46 -4.11
N ASP A 251 -7.45 11.40 -4.52
CA ASP A 251 -8.58 11.37 -3.58
C ASP A 251 -8.63 10.10 -2.75
N TRP A 252 -8.21 8.96 -3.31
CA TRP A 252 -8.03 7.72 -2.57
C TRP A 252 -6.81 7.79 -1.65
N TRP A 253 -5.70 8.33 -2.15
CA TRP A 253 -4.44 8.50 -1.43
C TRP A 253 -4.60 9.35 -0.18
N LYS A 254 -5.23 10.53 -0.29
CA LYS A 254 -5.48 11.48 0.82
C LYS A 254 -6.20 10.84 2.00
N LYS A 255 -7.10 9.89 1.74
CA LYS A 255 -7.85 9.16 2.79
C LYS A 255 -6.99 8.22 3.61
N ILE A 256 -5.87 7.76 3.06
CA ILE A 256 -4.94 6.83 3.71
C ILE A 256 -3.78 7.60 4.35
N PHE A 257 -3.24 8.58 3.62
CA PHE A 257 -2.09 9.39 4.04
C PHE A 257 -2.51 10.63 4.84
N SER A 258 -3.48 10.46 5.74
CA SER A 258 -3.89 11.48 6.71
C SER A 258 -4.08 10.81 8.08
N PRO A 259 -3.14 10.98 9.04
CA PRO A 259 -1.91 11.78 8.95
C PRO A 259 -0.81 11.12 8.10
N TYR A 260 0.16 11.92 7.68
CA TYR A 260 1.40 11.46 7.05
C TYR A 260 2.63 12.20 7.60
N VAL A 261 3.79 11.59 7.40
CA VAL A 261 5.10 12.23 7.56
C VAL A 261 5.89 12.09 6.27
N GLN A 262 6.73 13.08 6.00
CA GLN A 262 7.62 13.10 4.86
C GLN A 262 9.02 13.50 5.29
N TYR A 263 10.01 12.75 4.80
CA TYR A 263 11.41 12.94 5.15
C TYR A 263 12.31 12.99 3.92
N GLY A 264 13.34 13.83 3.94
CA GLY A 264 14.49 13.78 3.04
C GLY A 264 15.77 13.64 3.85
N ILE A 265 16.51 12.54 3.67
CA ILE A 265 17.67 12.21 4.52
C ILE A 265 18.97 12.52 3.76
N GLY A 266 19.84 13.32 4.37
CA GLY A 266 21.14 13.69 3.78
C GLY A 266 21.10 14.85 2.76
N CYS A 267 20.13 15.76 2.86
CA CYS A 267 19.92 16.86 1.89
C CYS A 267 21.15 17.73 1.61
N GLU A 268 22.03 17.92 2.60
CA GLU A 268 23.27 18.72 2.46
C GLU A 268 24.53 17.83 2.48
N ALA A 269 24.37 16.51 2.49
CA ALA A 269 25.45 15.55 2.62
C ALA A 269 25.67 14.71 1.35
N MET A 270 24.60 14.39 0.63
CA MET A 270 24.65 13.44 -0.47
C MET A 270 23.59 13.73 -1.55
N ASN A 271 23.90 13.36 -2.79
CA ASN A 271 22.97 13.32 -3.90
C ASN A 271 23.16 11.98 -4.64
N PRO A 272 22.18 11.06 -4.63
CA PRO A 272 20.76 11.30 -4.33
C PRO A 272 20.40 11.39 -2.85
N VAL A 273 19.30 12.09 -2.56
CA VAL A 273 18.68 12.21 -1.23
C VAL A 273 17.51 11.24 -1.12
N PRO A 274 17.60 10.18 -0.29
CA PRO A 274 16.47 9.28 -0.07
C PRO A 274 15.30 10.03 0.58
N CYS A 275 14.14 9.96 -0.08
CA CYS A 275 12.92 10.63 0.34
C CYS A 275 11.81 9.63 0.63
N PHE A 276 11.09 9.87 1.73
CA PHE A 276 10.01 9.01 2.20
C PHE A 276 8.73 9.82 2.34
N ILE A 277 7.59 9.27 1.90
CA ILE A 277 6.25 9.73 2.29
C ILE A 277 5.56 8.54 2.96
N LEU A 278 5.28 8.64 4.26
CA LEU A 278 4.90 7.51 5.10
C LEU A 278 3.57 7.75 5.82
N ALA A 279 2.78 6.69 5.94
CA ALA A 279 1.56 6.66 6.73
C ALA A 279 1.39 5.29 7.41
N ASN A 280 0.47 5.24 8.38
CA ASN A 280 0.02 3.99 8.97
C ASN A 280 -0.91 3.27 7.98
N LEU A 281 -0.42 2.19 7.37
CA LEU A 281 -1.17 1.47 6.33
C LEU A 281 -2.12 0.42 6.93
N ALA A 282 -1.70 -0.18 8.04
CA ALA A 282 -2.47 -1.14 8.83
C ALA A 282 -1.88 -1.21 10.26
N PRO A 283 -2.60 -1.80 11.24
CA PRO A 283 -2.04 -2.00 12.57
C PRO A 283 -0.70 -2.74 12.54
N GLY A 284 0.34 -2.14 13.13
CA GLY A 284 1.69 -2.70 13.13
C GLY A 284 2.53 -2.42 11.88
N TRP A 285 1.99 -1.67 10.91
CA TRP A 285 2.61 -1.49 9.59
C TRP A 285 2.62 -0.01 9.16
N VAL A 286 3.84 0.51 8.98
CA VAL A 286 4.08 1.81 8.35
C VAL A 286 4.74 1.57 7.00
N GLY A 287 4.33 2.36 6.02
CA GLY A 287 4.89 2.32 4.68
C GLY A 287 4.39 3.45 3.83
N GLY A 288 4.77 3.44 2.56
CA GLY A 288 4.32 4.40 1.58
C GLY A 288 5.30 4.51 0.43
N VAL A 289 5.65 5.74 0.06
CA VAL A 289 6.54 6.02 -1.06
C VAL A 289 7.98 6.16 -0.57
N LEU A 290 8.88 5.55 -1.33
CA LEU A 290 10.33 5.73 -1.29
C LEU A 290 10.76 6.27 -2.65
N SER A 291 11.50 7.36 -2.65
CA SER A 291 12.03 7.95 -3.87
C SER A 291 13.42 8.54 -3.59
N SER A 292 14.00 9.13 -4.63
CA SER A 292 15.34 9.66 -4.68
C SER A 292 15.26 11.07 -5.24
N LEU A 293 15.71 12.07 -4.49
CA LEU A 293 15.76 13.45 -4.94
C LEU A 293 17.19 13.82 -5.33
N ALA A 294 17.36 14.29 -6.56
CA ALA A 294 18.58 14.98 -6.94
C ALA A 294 18.45 16.46 -6.57
N LEU A 295 19.24 16.91 -5.60
CA LEU A 295 19.36 18.33 -5.27
C LEU A 295 20.57 18.89 -6.02
N THR A 296 20.37 19.90 -6.86
CA THR A 296 21.42 20.61 -7.60
C THR A 296 21.96 21.79 -6.82
#